data_AF-A0A936KWX0-F1
#
_entry.id   AF-A0A936KWX0-F1
#
_cell.length_a   1.000
_cell.length_b   1.000
_cell.length_c   1.000
_cell.angle_alpha   90.00
_cell.angle_beta   90.00
_cell.angle_gamma   90.00
#
_symmetry.space_group_name_H-M   'P 1'
#
loop_
_entity.id
_entity.type
_entity.pdbx_description
1 polymer ?
#
loop_
_entity_poly.entity_id
_entity_poly.type
_entity_poly.pdbx_seq_one_letter_code
_entity_poly.pdbx_strand_id
1 'polypeptide(L)'
;MKRMTKAQFMHAASTLSMGKNSLEIAEGVLVDGKSQVGYAKAKQITPGAVSQIVNRLWKTHLRVINIPDKFVEVTAVLPEHQAFIVKQWEKEAQRSVK
;
A
#
# COMPACT_ATOMS: atom_id res chain seq x y z
N MET A 1 -11.73 -8.86 -10.66
CA MET A 1 -10.88 -9.27 -9.52
C MET A 1 -9.68 -8.33 -9.44
N LYS A 2 -9.25 -7.94 -8.24
CA LYS A 2 -8.05 -7.10 -8.04
C LYS A 2 -6.80 -7.94 -8.30
N ARG A 3 -5.89 -7.45 -9.15
CA ARG A 3 -4.64 -8.10 -9.54
C ARG A 3 -3.54 -7.05 -9.71
N MET A 4 -2.31 -7.39 -9.38
CA MET A 4 -1.14 -6.55 -9.63
C MET A 4 0.05 -7.42 -10.02
N THR A 5 1.01 -6.84 -10.73
CA THR A 5 2.27 -7.53 -11.06
C THR A 5 3.13 -7.70 -9.81
N LYS A 6 4.10 -8.61 -9.87
CA LYS A 6 5.06 -8.80 -8.77
C LYS A 6 5.84 -7.52 -8.46
N ALA A 7 6.19 -6.73 -9.48
CA ALA A 7 6.87 -5.44 -9.29
C ALA A 7 5.97 -4.43 -8.55
N GLN A 8 4.70 -4.32 -8.95
CA GLN A 8 3.72 -3.45 -8.29
C GLN A 8 3.48 -3.87 -6.84
N PHE A 9 3.42 -5.18 -6.58
CA PHE A 9 3.32 -5.73 -5.25
C PHE A 9 4.52 -5.35 -4.38
N MET A 10 5.75 -5.57 -4.87
CA MET A 10 6.96 -5.24 -4.12
C MET A 10 7.05 -3.75 -3.79
N HIS A 11 6.63 -2.89 -4.72
CA HIS A 11 6.59 -1.45 -4.49
C HIS A 11 5.51 -1.06 -3.46
N ALA A 12 4.32 -1.66 -3.48
CA ALA A 12 3.30 -1.40 -2.49
C ALA A 12 3.64 -2.00 -1.11
N ALA A 13 4.37 -3.11 -1.09
CA ALA A 13 4.84 -3.78 0.12
C ALA A 13 6.00 -3.03 0.78
N SER A 14 6.89 -2.39 0.00
CA SER A 14 8.00 -1.62 0.57
C SER A 14 7.54 -0.34 1.27
N THR A 15 6.42 0.24 0.84
CA THR A 15 5.84 1.44 1.46
C THR A 15 4.91 1.13 2.64
N LEU A 16 4.55 -0.14 2.84
CA LEU A 16 3.62 -0.57 3.87
C LEU A 16 4.28 -1.57 4.82
N SER A 17 4.48 -1.16 6.08
CA SER A 17 4.92 -2.08 7.12
C SER A 17 3.81 -3.10 7.45
N MET A 18 3.98 -4.33 6.96
CA MET A 18 3.13 -5.48 7.25
C MET A 18 3.97 -6.66 7.73
N GLY A 19 3.40 -7.51 8.58
CA GLY A 19 4.04 -8.76 8.98
C GLY A 19 4.18 -9.73 7.81
N LYS A 20 5.22 -10.58 7.86
CA LYS A 20 5.55 -11.55 6.79
C LYS A 20 4.37 -12.42 6.36
N ASN A 21 3.56 -12.91 7.30
CA ASN A 21 2.38 -13.74 7.01
C ASN A 21 1.33 -12.97 6.18
N SER A 22 1.11 -11.70 6.50
CA SER A 22 0.15 -10.86 5.77
C SER A 22 0.64 -10.52 4.36
N LEU A 23 1.96 -10.35 4.17
CA LEU A 23 2.55 -10.18 2.84
C LEU A 23 2.39 -11.44 1.99
N GLU A 24 2.62 -12.63 2.56
CA GLU A 24 2.43 -13.91 1.85
C GLU A 24 0.98 -14.10 1.38
N ILE A 25 0.00 -13.82 2.25
CA ILE A 25 -1.43 -13.88 1.91
C ILE A 25 -1.75 -12.91 0.78
N ALA A 26 -1.25 -11.68 0.86
CA ALA A 26 -1.50 -10.67 -0.15
C ALA A 26 -0.86 -11.03 -1.50
N GLU A 27 0.38 -11.54 -1.52
CA GLU A 27 1.07 -11.99 -2.74
C GLU A 27 0.27 -13.11 -3.42
N GLY A 28 -0.13 -14.12 -2.64
CA GLY A 28 -0.89 -15.24 -3.17
C GLY A 28 -2.26 -14.85 -3.76
N VAL A 29 -2.91 -13.81 -3.25
CA VAL A 29 -4.21 -13.37 -3.76
C VAL A 29 -4.08 -12.36 -4.91
N LEU A 30 -3.16 -11.40 -4.79
CA LEU A 30 -3.04 -10.26 -5.71
C LEU A 30 -2.10 -10.54 -6.90
N VAL A 31 -1.09 -11.38 -6.71
CA VAL A 31 -0.11 -11.76 -7.74
C VAL A 31 -0.43 -13.12 -8.33
N ASP A 32 -0.39 -14.19 -7.52
CA ASP A 32 -0.64 -15.58 -8.01
C ASP A 32 -2.11 -15.80 -8.38
N GLY A 33 -2.98 -14.99 -7.80
CA GLY A 33 -4.37 -14.95 -8.13
C GLY A 33 -5.25 -16.01 -7.50
N LYS A 34 -4.78 -16.63 -6.41
CA LYS A 34 -5.52 -17.61 -5.62
C LYS A 34 -6.76 -17.00 -4.98
N SER A 35 -7.75 -17.84 -4.69
CA SER A 35 -9.00 -17.38 -4.08
C SER A 35 -8.78 -17.00 -2.61
N GLN A 36 -9.42 -15.91 -2.16
CA GLN A 36 -9.36 -15.48 -0.76
C GLN A 36 -9.96 -16.53 0.18
N VAL A 37 -11.06 -17.17 -0.25
CA VAL A 37 -11.72 -18.24 0.52
C VAL A 37 -10.83 -19.47 0.65
N GLY A 38 -10.12 -19.84 -0.42
CA GLY A 38 -9.15 -20.95 -0.38
C GLY A 38 -7.99 -20.65 0.56
N TYR A 39 -7.45 -19.43 0.51
CA TYR A 39 -6.39 -19.00 1.43
C TYR A 39 -6.84 -18.95 2.89
N ALA A 40 -8.05 -18.43 3.15
CA ALA A 40 -8.63 -18.38 4.49
C ALA A 40 -8.73 -19.78 5.11
N LYS A 41 -9.21 -20.77 4.35
CA LYS A 41 -9.26 -22.17 4.77
C LYS A 41 -7.86 -22.75 5.00
N ALA A 42 -6.93 -22.57 4.07
CA ALA A 42 -5.58 -23.13 4.16
C ALA A 42 -4.76 -22.56 5.33
N LYS A 43 -4.95 -21.27 5.65
CA LYS A 43 -4.25 -20.58 6.75
C LYS A 43 -5.04 -20.56 8.06
N GLN A 44 -6.23 -21.18 8.11
CA GLN A 44 -7.13 -21.22 9.27
C GLN A 44 -7.43 -19.82 9.86
N ILE A 45 -7.62 -18.83 8.98
CA ILE A 45 -7.96 -17.46 9.35
C ILE A 45 -9.32 -17.08 8.78
N THR A 46 -9.92 -16.01 9.30
CA THR A 46 -11.23 -15.57 8.82
C THR A 46 -11.12 -14.98 7.40
N PRO A 47 -12.13 -15.18 6.53
CA PRO A 47 -12.19 -14.52 5.22
C PRO A 47 -12.12 -12.98 5.33
N GLY A 48 -12.65 -12.43 6.42
CA GLY A 48 -12.57 -11.00 6.72
C GLY A 48 -11.13 -10.51 6.92
N ALA A 49 -10.29 -11.27 7.65
CA ALA A 49 -8.88 -10.94 7.83
C ALA A 49 -8.13 -10.94 6.49
N VAL A 50 -8.37 -11.94 5.63
CA VAL A 50 -7.80 -11.99 4.28
C VAL A 50 -8.22 -10.77 3.46
N SER A 51 -9.51 -10.44 3.47
CA SER A 51 -10.05 -9.29 2.75
C SER A 51 -9.43 -7.97 3.23
N GLN A 52 -9.24 -7.79 4.54
CA GLN A 52 -8.59 -6.62 5.11
C GLN A 52 -7.13 -6.48 4.63
N ILE A 53 -6.35 -7.57 4.70
CA ILE A 53 -4.96 -7.62 4.25
C ILE A 53 -4.86 -7.22 2.77
N VAL A 54 -5.67 -7.88 1.92
CA VAL A 54 -5.68 -7.66 0.47
C VAL A 54 -6.13 -6.23 0.13
N ASN A 55 -7.17 -5.73 0.80
CA ASN A 55 -7.64 -4.37 0.56
C ASN A 55 -6.64 -3.31 1.02
N ARG A 56 -5.91 -3.55 2.11
CA ARG A 56 -4.90 -2.62 2.59
C ARG A 56 -3.78 -2.44 1.56
N LEU A 57 -3.23 -3.55 1.06
CA LEU A 57 -2.17 -3.48 0.04
C LEU A 57 -2.68 -2.91 -1.28
N TRP A 58 -3.90 -3.26 -1.69
CA TRP A 58 -4.51 -2.69 -2.90
C TRP A 58 -4.65 -1.17 -2.81
N LYS A 59 -5.11 -0.65 -1.66
CA LYS A 59 -5.20 0.81 -1.44
C LYS A 59 -3.83 1.47 -1.47
N THR A 60 -2.81 0.84 -0.88
CA THR A 60 -1.42 1.35 -0.97
C THR A 60 -0.94 1.38 -2.41
N HIS A 61 -1.16 0.31 -3.18
CA HIS A 61 -0.81 0.29 -4.60
C HIS A 61 -1.49 1.41 -5.39
N LEU A 62 -2.81 1.59 -5.21
CA LEU A 62 -3.55 2.69 -5.84
C LEU A 62 -3.00 4.07 -5.44
N ARG A 63 -2.58 4.24 -4.18
CA ARG A 63 -1.98 5.48 -3.73
C ARG A 63 -0.64 5.73 -4.41
N VAL A 64 0.21 4.71 -4.49
CA VAL A 64 1.53 4.78 -5.13
C VAL A 64 1.42 5.16 -6.62
N ILE A 65 0.53 4.52 -7.38
CA ILE A 65 0.39 4.82 -8.82
C ILE A 65 -0.21 6.21 -9.08
N ASN A 66 -0.87 6.80 -8.09
CA ASN A 66 -1.44 8.15 -8.18
C ASN A 66 -0.44 9.23 -7.77
N ILE A 67 0.78 8.87 -7.35
CA ILE A 67 1.85 9.85 -7.08
C ILE A 67 2.39 10.32 -8.43
N PRO A 68 2.42 11.64 -8.71
CA PRO A 68 2.94 12.15 -9.97
C PRO A 68 4.41 11.78 -10.21
N ASP A 69 4.81 11.78 -11.47
CA ASP A 69 6.17 11.45 -11.86
C ASP A 69 7.18 12.39 -11.18
N LYS A 70 8.25 11.82 -10.60
CA LYS A 70 9.26 12.52 -9.76
C LYS A 70 8.79 12.99 -8.38
N PHE A 71 7.59 12.61 -7.93
CA PHE A 71 7.14 12.82 -6.56
C PHE A 71 7.30 11.53 -5.73
N VAL A 72 7.45 11.69 -4.41
CA VAL A 72 7.50 10.59 -3.46
C VAL A 72 6.63 10.93 -2.26
N GLU A 73 5.97 9.91 -1.68
CA GLU A 73 5.26 10.06 -0.43
C GLU A 73 6.21 9.76 0.75
N VAL A 74 6.23 10.64 1.75
CA VAL A 74 7.05 10.50 2.95
C VAL A 74 6.19 10.55 4.21
N THR A 75 6.54 9.76 5.23
CA THR A 75 5.94 9.80 6.58
C THR A 75 7.06 9.87 7.61
N ALA A 76 7.07 10.90 8.46
CA ALA A 76 8.12 11.12 9.45
C ALA A 76 7.58 11.79 10.73
N VAL A 77 8.27 11.57 11.84
CA VAL A 77 8.06 12.31 13.10
C VAL A 77 9.05 13.46 13.14
N LEU A 78 8.56 14.70 13.24
CA LEU A 78 9.37 15.92 13.12
C LEU A 78 9.02 16.94 14.22
N PRO A 79 9.96 17.81 14.63
CA PRO A 79 9.68 19.01 15.41
C PRO A 79 8.69 19.94 14.69
N GLU A 80 7.91 20.70 15.47
CA GLU A 80 6.82 21.54 14.95
C GLU A 80 7.26 22.50 13.82
N HIS A 81 8.41 23.17 13.97
CA HIS A 81 8.91 24.10 12.96
C HIS A 81 9.23 23.41 11.63
N GLN A 82 9.71 22.15 11.64
CA GLN A 82 9.97 21.38 10.42
C GLN A 82 8.68 20.86 9.81
N ALA A 83 7.72 20.43 10.63
CA ALA A 83 6.40 20.03 10.17
C ALA A 83 5.66 21.20 9.49
N PHE A 84 5.84 22.43 9.97
CA PHE A 84 5.32 23.63 9.30
C PHE A 84 5.91 23.81 7.90
N ILE A 85 7.22 23.63 7.73
CA ILE A 85 7.90 23.73 6.43
C ILE A 85 7.36 22.66 5.45
N VAL A 86 7.26 21.40 5.89
CA VAL A 86 6.72 20.31 5.06
C VAL A 86 5.28 20.59 4.60
N LYS A 87 4.45 21.19 5.47
CA LYS A 87 3.08 21.60 5.10
C LYS A 87 3.03 22.73 4.06
N GLN A 88 4.03 23.62 4.03
CA GLN A 88 4.10 24.64 2.97
C GLN A 88 4.48 24.00 1.63
N TRP A 89 5.47 23.11 1.62
CA TRP A 89 5.85 22.37 0.40
C TRP A 89 4.71 21.54 -0.17
N GLU A 90 3.90 20.90 0.67
CA GLU A 90 2.70 20.18 0.23
C GLU A 90 1.71 21.11 -0.50
N LYS A 91 1.44 22.30 0.03
CA LYS A 91 0.55 23.28 -0.60
C LYS A 91 1.11 23.81 -1.92
N GLU A 92 2.42 24.03 -2.00
CA GLU A 92 3.09 24.45 -3.23
C GLU A 92 3.00 23.36 -4.30
N ALA A 93 3.31 22.11 -3.94
CA ALA A 93 3.17 20.96 -4.82
C ALA A 93 1.75 20.83 -5.41
N GLN A 94 0.72 21.00 -4.58
CA GLN A 94 -0.68 20.96 -5.04
C GLN A 94 -1.04 22.06 -6.04
N ARG A 95 -0.36 23.22 -6.00
CA ARG A 95 -0.56 24.32 -6.97
C ARG A 95 0.18 24.06 -8.27
N SER A 96 1.36 23.44 -8.21
CA SER A 96 2.23 23.17 -9.37
C SER A 96 1.81 21.95 -10.20
N VAL A 97 1.03 21.02 -9.62
CA VAL A 97 0.49 19.83 -10.30
C VAL A 97 -0.81 20.16 -11.08
N LYS A 98 -1.25 21.42 -11.09
CA LYS A 98 -2.49 21.88 -11.71
C LYS A 98 -2.31 22.36 -13.15
#